data_AF-A0A1G8NVS7-F1
#
_entry.id   AF-A0A1G8NVS7-F1
#
_cell.length_a   1.000
_cell.length_b   1.000
_cell.length_c   1.000
_cell.angle_alpha   90.00
_cell.angle_beta   90.00
_cell.angle_gamma   90.00
#
_symmetry.space_group_name_H-M   'P 1'
#
loop_
_entity.id
_entity.type
_entity.pdbx_description
1 polymer ?
#
loop_
_entity_poly.entity_id
_entity_poly.type
_entity_poly.pdbx_seq_one_letter_code
_entity_poly.pdbx_strand_id
1 'polypeptide(L)' 'MGQSTTYFLSLKKKFEKELGRPLKPKEKELVDDMVRKQWKENMKHK' A
#
# COMPACT_ATOMS: atom_id res chain seq x y z
N MET A 1 12.76 10.64 -6.24
CA MET A 1 11.33 10.43 -5.98
C MET A 1 10.88 9.16 -6.71
N GLY A 2 10.82 8.00 -6.06
CA GLY A 2 10.50 6.75 -6.79
C GLY A 2 10.37 5.45 -5.96
N GLN A 3 10.71 5.48 -4.67
CA GLN A 3 10.65 4.28 -3.81
C GLN A 3 9.25 4.03 -3.21
N SER A 4 8.41 5.07 -3.04
CA SER A 4 7.12 4.90 -2.36
C SER A 4 6.04 4.30 -3.26
N THR A 5 6.06 4.61 -4.56
CA THR A 5 5.11 4.07 -5.55
C THR A 5 5.38 2.60 -5.85
N THR A 6 6.65 2.20 -5.92
CA THR A 6 7.07 0.79 -6.09
C THR A 6 6.72 -0.07 -4.88
N TYR A 7 6.79 0.48 -3.66
CA TYR A 7 6.40 -0.23 -2.45
C TYR A 7 4.88 -0.47 -2.38
N PHE A 8 4.08 0.54 -2.72
CA PHE A 8 2.61 0.41 -2.82
C PHE A 8 2.19 -0.63 -3.86
N LEU A 9 2.76 -0.57 -5.07
CA LEU A 9 2.52 -1.55 -6.12
C LEU A 9 2.89 -2.97 -5.69
N SER A 10 3.96 -3.13 -4.91
CA SER A 10 4.40 -4.43 -4.41
C SER A 10 3.46 -4.99 -3.34
N LEU A 11 2.99 -4.16 -2.40
CA LEU A 11 2.01 -4.55 -1.38
C LEU A 11 0.69 -4.95 -2.01
N LYS A 12 0.17 -4.13 -2.92
CA LYS A 12 -1.06 -4.41 -3.66
C LYS A 12 -1.00 -5.77 -4.35
N LYS A 13 0.12 -6.05 -5.02
CA LYS A 13 0.33 -7.31 -5.75
C LYS A 13 0.46 -8.52 -4.83
N LYS A 14 1.04 -8.37 -3.63
CA LYS A 14 1.04 -9.40 -2.58
C LYS A 14 -0.37 -9.72 -2.11
N PHE A 15 -1.16 -8.70 -1.77
CA PHE A 15 -2.55 -8.89 -1.34
C PHE A 15 -3.40 -9.56 -2.42
N GLU A 16 -3.28 -9.15 -3.68
CA GLU A 16 -4.01 -9.76 -4.79
C GLU A 16 -3.61 -11.24 -5.01
N LYS A 17 -2.34 -11.57 -4.80
CA LYS A 17 -1.84 -12.96 -4.90
C LYS A 17 -2.33 -13.81 -3.73
N GLU A 18 -2.33 -13.28 -2.51
CA GLU A 18 -2.76 -13.99 -1.30
C GLU A 18 -4.27 -14.23 -1.27
N LEU A 19 -5.04 -13.26 -1.77
CA LEU A 19 -6.50 -13.37 -1.92
C LEU A 19 -6.92 -14.20 -3.14
N GLY A 20 -5.99 -14.49 -4.08
CA GLY A 20 -6.29 -15.15 -5.34
C GLY A 20 -7.24 -14.36 -6.25
N ARG A 21 -7.47 -13.08 -5.97
CA ARG A 21 -8.40 -12.21 -6.70
C ARG A 21 -7.92 -10.75 -6.67
N PRO A 22 -8.31 -9.93 -7.66
CA PRO A 22 -8.05 -8.51 -7.61
C PRO A 22 -8.73 -7.83 -6.41
N LEU A 23 -8.09 -6.80 -5.88
CA LEU A 23 -8.61 -6.00 -4.78
C LEU A 23 -9.80 -5.17 -5.25
N LYS A 24 -10.89 -5.21 -4.51
CA LYS A 24 -12.06 -4.35 -4.73
C LYS A 24 -11.68 -2.88 -4.46
N PRO A 25 -12.45 -1.91 -4.97
CA PRO A 25 -12.18 -0.48 -4.77
C PRO A 25 -11.99 -0.11 -3.28
N LYS A 26 -12.85 -0.64 -2.40
CA LYS A 26 -12.75 -0.42 -0.95
C LYS A 26 -11.48 -1.01 -0.33
N GLU A 27 -11.02 -2.17 -0.81
CA GLU A 27 -9.81 -2.83 -0.31
C GLU A 27 -8.55 -2.08 -0.77
N LYS A 28 -8.56 -1.57 -2.01
CA LYS A 28 -7.53 -0.66 -2.53
C LYS A 28 -7.40 0.59 -1.66
N GLU A 29 -8.52 1.20 -1.30
CA GLU A 29 -8.56 2.43 -0.49
C GLU A 29 -7.97 2.21 0.90
N LEU A 30 -8.29 1.07 1.54
CA LEU A 30 -7.69 0.67 2.82
C LEU A 30 -6.17 0.47 2.73
N VAL A 31 -5.69 -0.19 1.67
CA VAL A 31 -4.25 -0.39 1.45
C VAL A 31 -3.55 0.94 1.19
N ASP A 32 -4.17 1.87 0.46
CA ASP A 32 -3.63 3.22 0.21
C ASP A 32 -3.55 4.03 1.50
N ASP A 33 -4.60 4.01 2.32
CA ASP A 33 -4.64 4.71 3.61
C ASP A 33 -3.59 4.16 4.60
N MET A 34 -3.40 2.84 4.63
CA MET A 34 -2.40 2.18 5.46
C MET A 34 -0.98 2.56 5.05
N VAL A 35 -0.68 2.60 3.74
CA VAL A 35 0.64 3.03 3.23
C VAL A 35 0.88 4.51 3.49
N ARG A 36 -0.13 5.37 3.34
CA ARG A 36 -0.02 6.80 3.70
C ARG A 36 0.25 7.01 5.18
N LYS A 37 -0.42 6.26 6.06
CA LYS A 37 -0.20 6.32 7.51
C LYS A 37 1.22 5.92 7.88
N GLN A 38 1.70 4.77 7.39
CA GLN A 38 3.08 4.35 7.61
C GLN A 38 4.08 5.39 7.10
N TRP A 39 3.84 5.98 5.93
CA TRP A 39 4.77 6.97 5.39
C TRP A 39 4.80 8.25 6.24
N LYS A 40 3.64 8.71 6.71
CA LYS A 40 3.52 9.88 7.59
C LYS A 40 4.19 9.66 8.93
N GLU A 41 4.05 8.47 9.52
CA GLU A 41 4.77 8.11 10.75
C GLU A 41 6.28 8.04 10.53
N ASN A 42 6.73 7.41 9.44
CA ASN A 42 8.14 7.27 9.13
C ASN A 42 8.81 8.63 8.81
N MET A 43 8.06 9.61 8.29
CA MET A 43 8.54 10.99 8.13
C MET A 43 8.52 11.82 9.41
N LYS A 44 7.67 11.48 10.39
CA LYS A 44 7.66 12.14 11.71
C LYS A 44 8.82 11.69 12.60
N HIS A 45 9.32 10.48 12.37
CA HIS A 45 10.41 9.88 13.13
C HIS A 45 11.81 10.11 12.52
N LYS A 46 11.91 10.95 11.48
CA LYS A 46 13.17 11.27 10.78
C LYS A 46 13.48 12.75 10.89
#